data_AF-A0A7S0IVG4-F1
#
_entry.id   AF-A0A7S0IVG4-F1
#
_cell.length_a   1.000
_cell.length_b   1.000
_cell.length_c   1.000
_cell.angle_alpha   90.00
_cell.angle_beta   90.00
_cell.angle_gamma   90.00
#
_symmetry.space_group_name_H-M   'P 1'
#
loop_
_entity.id
_entity.type
_entity.pdbx_description
1 polymer ?
#
loop_
_entity_poly.entity_id
_entity_poly.type
_entity_poly.pdbx_seq_one_letter_code
_entity_poly.pdbx_strand_id
1 'polypeptide(L)'
;GCTNTCRFASDDDCDDGGEGAEFSHCALGSDCIDCGTRDTTPPPSSQPPPPPPSPLLAPPGCTNTCRFASDDDCDDGGEGAEFSHCALGSDCIDCGTRDTTPPPSSQPPPPPPSPLLAPPGCTNTCR
;
A
#
# COMPACT_ATOMS: atom_id res chain seq x y z
N GLY A 1 -3.06 -42.93 -7.48
CA GLY A 1 -2.70 -44.36 -7.48
C GLY A 1 -1.67 -44.57 -8.55
N CYS A 2 -0.58 -45.26 -8.23
CA CYS A 2 0.59 -45.42 -9.09
C CYS A 2 0.35 -46.45 -10.22
N THR A 3 0.74 -46.13 -11.46
CA THR A 3 0.64 -46.99 -12.64
C THR A 3 1.90 -46.86 -13.51
N ASN A 4 2.15 -47.81 -14.40
CA ASN A 4 3.31 -47.78 -15.32
C ASN A 4 2.81 -47.95 -16.76
N THR A 5 2.04 -46.98 -17.22
CA THR A 5 1.22 -47.14 -18.46
C THR A 5 1.71 -46.30 -19.63
N CYS A 6 2.68 -45.42 -19.41
CA CYS A 6 3.29 -44.63 -20.48
C CYS A 6 4.46 -45.38 -21.15
N ARG A 7 4.90 -44.88 -22.31
CA ARG A 7 5.98 -45.48 -23.10
C ARG A 7 7.31 -45.53 -22.35
N PHE A 8 7.54 -44.54 -21.49
CA PHE A 8 8.81 -44.30 -20.80
C PHE A 8 8.73 -44.69 -19.32
N ALA A 9 7.80 -45.58 -18.94
CA ALA A 9 7.61 -45.95 -17.55
C ALA A 9 8.70 -46.90 -16.98
N SER A 10 9.82 -47.08 -17.68
CA SER A 10 10.85 -48.10 -17.37
C SER A 10 12.17 -47.84 -18.12
N ASP A 11 12.47 -46.57 -18.43
CA ASP A 11 13.69 -46.20 -19.14
C ASP A 11 14.80 -45.66 -18.22
N ASP A 12 14.68 -45.95 -16.93
CA ASP A 12 15.61 -45.57 -15.85
C ASP A 12 15.61 -44.06 -15.52
N ASP A 13 14.70 -43.27 -16.11
CA ASP A 13 14.52 -41.84 -15.84
C ASP A 13 13.11 -41.59 -15.27
N CYS A 14 12.96 -40.74 -14.25
CA CYS A 14 11.64 -40.41 -13.70
C CYS A 14 10.94 -39.37 -14.58
N ASP A 15 9.82 -39.79 -15.17
CA ASP A 15 9.22 -39.19 -16.34
C ASP A 15 7.79 -38.68 -16.11
N ASP A 16 7.31 -38.82 -14.86
CA ASP A 16 5.92 -38.52 -14.47
C ASP A 16 5.60 -37.02 -14.34
N GLY A 17 6.56 -36.13 -14.61
CA GLY A 17 6.39 -34.68 -14.56
C GLY A 17 6.09 -34.11 -13.16
N GLY A 18 6.29 -34.91 -12.10
CA GLY A 18 6.12 -34.51 -10.71
C GLY A 18 7.32 -33.78 -10.11
N GLU A 19 7.22 -33.43 -8.83
CA GLU A 19 8.34 -32.84 -8.08
C GLU A 19 9.53 -33.82 -8.05
N GLY A 20 10.67 -33.41 -8.60
CA GLY A 20 11.85 -34.27 -8.69
C GLY A 20 11.82 -35.29 -9.83
N ALA A 21 10.94 -35.12 -10.83
CA ALA A 21 11.04 -35.84 -12.10
C ALA A 21 12.08 -35.18 -13.03
N GLU A 22 12.87 -35.98 -13.75
CA GLU A 22 13.80 -35.52 -14.78
C GLU A 22 13.06 -35.06 -16.04
N PHE A 23 11.94 -35.69 -16.36
CA PHE A 23 11.15 -35.43 -17.56
C PHE A 23 9.64 -35.46 -17.28
N SER A 24 8.84 -35.19 -18.32
CA SER A 24 7.37 -35.07 -18.23
C SER A 24 6.68 -35.78 -19.41
N HIS A 25 7.28 -36.87 -19.90
CA HIS A 25 6.71 -37.65 -20.99
C HIS A 25 5.55 -38.54 -20.54
N CYS A 26 5.35 -38.66 -19.22
CA CYS A 26 4.28 -39.43 -18.59
C CYS A 26 3.37 -38.51 -17.73
N ALA A 27 2.14 -38.97 -17.50
CA ALA A 27 1.26 -38.30 -16.55
C ALA A 27 1.71 -38.61 -15.10
N LEU A 28 1.48 -37.68 -14.16
CA LEU A 28 1.85 -37.84 -12.75
C LEU A 28 1.42 -39.21 -12.18
N GLY A 29 2.37 -39.95 -11.62
CA GLY A 29 2.16 -41.31 -11.12
C GLY A 29 1.92 -42.38 -12.20
N SER A 30 2.30 -42.13 -13.46
CA SER A 30 2.23 -43.11 -14.57
C SER A 30 3.57 -43.70 -15.00
N ASP A 31 4.64 -43.30 -14.33
CA ASP A 31 5.98 -43.86 -14.38
C ASP A 31 6.50 -44.02 -12.94
N CYS A 32 6.15 -45.11 -12.27
CA CYS A 32 6.58 -45.33 -10.88
C CYS A 32 7.69 -46.35 -10.73
N ILE A 33 8.03 -47.07 -11.81
CA ILE A 33 9.20 -47.95 -11.78
C ILE A 33 10.43 -47.10 -11.57
N ASP A 34 10.46 -45.92 -12.20
CA ASP A 34 11.57 -44.98 -12.10
C ASP A 34 11.30 -43.88 -11.05
N CYS A 35 10.08 -43.32 -10.96
CA CYS A 35 9.78 -42.30 -9.93
C CYS A 35 9.44 -42.81 -8.52
N GLY A 36 9.14 -44.10 -8.35
CA GLY A 36 8.56 -44.64 -7.12
C GLY A 36 7.11 -44.20 -6.85
N THR A 37 6.57 -44.58 -5.69
CA THR A 37 5.18 -44.22 -5.32
C THR A 37 5.08 -42.77 -4.88
N ARG A 38 4.32 -41.95 -5.60
CA ARG A 38 3.95 -40.59 -5.18
C ARG A 38 2.82 -40.63 -4.16
N ASP A 39 2.96 -39.88 -3.07
CA ASP A 39 1.81 -39.52 -2.24
C ASP A 39 0.99 -38.48 -3.00
N THR A 40 -0.08 -38.92 -3.66
CA THR A 40 -0.97 -38.03 -4.42
C THR A 40 -1.92 -37.26 -3.52
N THR A 41 -1.73 -37.30 -2.19
CA THR A 41 -2.46 -36.42 -1.30
C THR A 41 -2.09 -34.99 -1.69
N PRO A 42 -3.05 -34.15 -2.11
CA PRO A 42 -2.75 -32.75 -2.34
C PRO A 42 -2.11 -32.22 -1.06
N PRO A 43 -1.03 -31.41 -1.13
CA PRO A 43 -0.59 -30.69 0.05
C PRO A 43 -1.82 -30.02 0.67
N PRO A 44 -1.95 -30.00 2.02
CA PRO A 44 -3.07 -29.34 2.66
C PRO A 44 -3.20 -27.97 2.02
N SER A 45 -4.39 -27.72 1.42
CA SER A 45 -4.64 -26.59 0.54
C SER A 45 -3.94 -25.38 1.12
N SER A 46 -2.86 -24.93 0.49
CA SER A 46 -2.13 -23.76 0.95
C SER A 46 -3.18 -22.68 1.06
N GLN A 47 -3.35 -22.18 2.28
CA GLN A 47 -4.27 -21.09 2.52
C GLN A 47 -3.91 -20.03 1.48
N PRO A 48 -4.89 -19.52 0.69
CA PRO A 48 -4.58 -18.54 -0.32
C PRO A 48 -3.71 -17.47 0.34
N PRO A 49 -2.62 -17.04 -0.32
CA PRO A 49 -1.79 -16.00 0.24
C PRO A 49 -2.73 -14.87 0.68
N PRO A 50 -2.48 -14.25 1.85
CA PRO A 50 -3.29 -13.14 2.28
C PRO A 50 -3.43 -12.17 1.10
N PRO A 51 -4.61 -11.55 0.90
CA PRO A 51 -4.76 -10.56 -0.16
C PRO A 51 -3.59 -9.59 -0.06
N PRO A 52 -3.05 -9.11 -1.21
CA PRO A 52 -2.02 -8.09 -1.16
C PRO A 52 -2.50 -6.99 -0.20
N PRO A 53 -1.61 -6.43 0.64
CA PRO A 53 -2.00 -5.31 1.47
C PRO A 53 -2.71 -4.32 0.56
N SER A 54 -3.91 -3.87 0.97
CA SER A 54 -4.59 -2.76 0.31
C SER A 54 -3.52 -1.72 -0.04
N PRO A 55 -3.48 -1.18 -1.27
CA PRO A 55 -2.49 -0.17 -1.61
C PRO A 55 -2.52 0.82 -0.46
N LEU A 56 -1.37 0.95 0.24
CA LEU A 56 -1.20 1.90 1.32
C LEU A 56 -1.73 3.19 0.73
N LEU A 57 -2.96 3.57 1.11
CA LEU A 57 -3.49 4.85 0.71
C LEU A 57 -2.43 5.81 1.22
N ALA A 58 -1.75 6.47 0.28
CA ALA A 58 -0.79 7.50 0.59
C ALA A 58 -1.43 8.33 1.72
N PRO A 59 -0.77 8.42 2.89
CA PRO A 59 -1.40 9.00 4.06
C PRO A 59 -1.98 10.37 3.71
N PRO A 60 -3.16 10.74 4.25
CA PRO A 60 -3.90 11.90 3.77
C PRO A 60 -2.98 13.11 3.60
N GLY A 61 -2.77 13.56 2.36
CA GLY A 61 -1.83 14.65 2.05
C GLY A 61 -0.53 14.25 1.33
N CYS A 62 -0.30 12.97 1.08
CA CYS A 62 0.87 12.48 0.36
C CYS A 62 0.53 12.25 -1.12
N THR A 63 1.16 13.00 -2.03
CA THR A 63 0.86 12.93 -3.47
C THR A 63 2.00 12.39 -4.32
N ASN A 64 3.26 12.51 -3.88
CA ASN A 64 4.45 12.15 -4.67
C ASN A 64 4.44 12.70 -6.11
N THR A 65 3.96 13.93 -6.28
CA THR A 65 3.66 14.52 -7.61
C THR A 65 4.80 15.33 -8.20
N CYS A 66 5.91 15.55 -7.48
CA CYS A 66 7.02 16.35 -7.99
C CYS A 66 8.07 15.51 -8.74
N ARG A 67 9.00 16.19 -9.42
CA ARG A 67 10.07 15.53 -10.19
C ARG A 67 11.02 14.72 -9.32
N PHE A 68 11.22 15.16 -8.08
CA PHE A 68 12.18 14.63 -7.12
C PHE A 68 11.47 13.88 -5.98
N ALA A 69 10.29 13.30 -6.24
CA ALA A 69 9.50 12.67 -5.19
C ALA A 69 10.03 11.29 -4.75
N SER A 70 11.22 10.89 -5.21
CA SER A 70 11.78 9.53 -5.09
C SER A 70 13.26 9.53 -5.49
N ASP A 71 14.00 10.60 -5.21
CA ASP A 71 15.44 10.69 -5.53
C ASP A 71 16.35 10.43 -4.33
N ASP A 72 15.77 9.84 -3.27
CA ASP A 72 16.40 9.46 -2.00
C ASP A 72 16.74 10.66 -1.09
N ASP A 73 16.35 11.89 -1.47
CA ASP A 73 16.50 13.11 -0.68
C ASP A 73 15.12 13.70 -0.33
N CYS A 74 14.88 14.12 0.92
CA CYS A 74 13.60 14.74 1.27
C CYS A 74 13.55 16.21 0.81
N ASP A 75 12.61 16.47 -0.08
CA ASP A 75 12.58 17.61 -0.98
C ASP A 75 11.32 18.48 -0.83
N ASP A 76 10.42 18.10 0.09
CA ASP A 76 9.10 18.71 0.30
C ASP A 76 9.12 20.05 1.04
N GLY A 77 10.31 20.55 1.41
CA GLY A 77 10.50 21.83 2.10
C GLY A 77 9.91 21.91 3.51
N GLY A 78 9.52 20.78 4.09
CA GLY A 78 8.98 20.67 5.44
C GLY A 78 10.04 20.60 6.53
N GLU A 79 9.60 20.43 7.78
CA GLU A 79 10.50 20.18 8.90
C GLU A 79 11.31 18.90 8.65
N GLY A 80 12.64 19.02 8.69
CA GLY A 80 13.56 17.91 8.43
C GLY A 80 13.86 17.63 6.96
N ALA A 81 13.38 18.45 6.02
CA ALA A 81 13.73 18.30 4.60
C ALA A 81 15.14 18.82 4.29
N GLU A 82 15.88 18.10 3.45
CA GLU A 82 17.16 18.51 2.89
C GLU A 82 16.99 19.64 1.87
N PHE A 83 15.90 19.60 1.11
CA PHE A 83 15.61 20.52 0.01
C PHE A 83 14.14 20.96 -0.02
N SER A 84 13.80 21.81 -0.99
CA SER A 84 12.47 22.43 -1.15
C SER A 84 12.04 22.50 -2.62
N HIS A 85 12.50 21.54 -3.44
CA HIS A 85 12.12 21.47 -4.85
C HIS A 85 10.69 20.97 -5.05
N CYS A 86 10.08 20.40 -4.01
CA CYS A 86 8.73 19.89 -3.97
C CYS A 86 7.84 20.70 -3.01
N ALA A 87 6.54 20.72 -3.27
CA ALA A 87 5.58 21.27 -2.32
C ALA A 87 5.44 20.32 -1.12
N LEU A 88 5.12 20.84 0.07
CA LEU A 88 4.93 20.04 1.29
C LEU A 88 4.01 18.84 1.05
N GLY A 89 4.46 17.64 1.41
CA GLY A 89 3.73 16.37 1.16
C GLY A 89 3.75 15.87 -0.29
N SER A 90 4.43 16.54 -1.21
CA SER A 90 4.58 16.10 -2.61
C SER A 90 5.82 15.25 -2.86
N ASP A 91 6.65 15.04 -1.83
CA ASP A 91 7.79 14.11 -1.81
C ASP A 91 7.76 13.32 -0.50
N CYS A 92 6.79 12.45 -0.34
CA CYS A 92 6.55 11.72 0.90
C CYS A 92 7.11 10.29 0.88
N ILE A 93 7.65 9.85 -0.26
CA ILE A 93 8.47 8.63 -0.33
C ILE A 93 9.79 8.88 0.42
N ASP A 94 10.38 10.07 0.26
CA ASP A 94 11.66 10.41 0.89
C ASP A 94 11.43 11.15 2.23
N CYS A 95 10.45 12.07 2.33
CA CYS A 95 10.15 12.79 3.59
C CYS A 95 9.28 12.05 4.60
N GLY A 96 8.65 10.95 4.19
CA GLY A 96 7.56 10.33 4.96
C GLY A 96 6.27 11.17 4.97
N THR A 97 5.34 10.76 5.81
CA THR A 97 3.96 11.27 5.79
C THR A 97 3.85 12.62 6.48
N ARG A 98 3.24 13.60 5.82
CA ARG A 98 2.91 14.89 6.43
C ARG A 98 1.43 14.94 6.79
N ASP A 99 1.12 15.38 8.01
CA ASP A 99 -0.26 15.72 8.37
C ASP A 99 -0.60 17.07 7.71
N THR A 100 -1.10 17.03 6.48
CA THR A 100 -1.52 18.24 5.75
C THR A 100 -2.88 18.75 6.21
N THR A 101 -3.47 18.14 7.24
CA THR A 101 -4.72 18.63 7.82
C THR A 101 -4.48 20.08 8.28
N PRO A 102 -5.18 21.09 7.70
CA PRO A 102 -5.05 22.44 8.22
C PRO A 102 -5.44 22.41 9.71
N PRO A 103 -4.73 23.14 10.58
CA PRO A 103 -5.15 23.24 11.97
C PRO A 103 -6.63 23.64 11.99
N PRO A 104 -7.45 23.11 12.93
CA PRO A 104 -8.84 23.51 13.02
C PRO A 104 -8.86 25.03 13.04
N SER A 105 -9.55 25.63 12.05
CA SER A 105 -9.61 27.09 11.94
C SER A 105 -10.03 27.62 13.30
N SER A 106 -9.13 28.30 14.00
CA SER A 106 -9.48 29.04 15.19
C SER A 106 -10.53 30.03 14.72
N GLN A 107 -11.81 29.76 15.02
CA GLN A 107 -12.86 30.72 14.75
C GLN A 107 -12.39 32.04 15.37
N PRO A 108 -12.32 33.14 14.59
CA PRO A 108 -12.06 34.42 15.20
C PRO A 108 -13.10 34.62 16.31
N PRO A 109 -12.70 35.16 17.48
CA PRO A 109 -13.64 35.40 18.55
C PRO A 109 -14.84 36.21 18.01
N PRO A 110 -16.07 35.94 18.49
CA PRO A 110 -17.23 36.69 18.05
C PRO A 110 -16.96 38.18 18.20
N PRO A 111 -17.41 39.02 17.25
CA PRO A 111 -17.24 40.46 17.37
C PRO A 111 -17.87 40.95 18.68
N PRO A 112 -17.30 41.98 19.32
CA PRO A 112 -17.88 42.55 20.53
C PRO A 112 -19.32 42.98 20.26
N PRO A 113 -20.21 42.91 21.27
CA PRO A 113 -21.58 43.38 21.13
C PRO A 113 -21.57 44.84 20.64
N SER A 114 -22.40 45.13 19.64
CA SER A 114 -22.54 46.51 19.16
C SER A 114 -22.94 47.41 20.32
N PRO A 115 -22.34 48.62 20.47
CA PRO A 115 -22.76 49.55 21.49
C PRO A 115 -24.25 49.84 21.29
N LEU A 116 -25.02 49.71 22.36
CA LEU A 116 -26.43 50.10 22.37
C LEU A 116 -26.48 51.58 21.96
N LEU A 117 -27.04 51.86 20.78
CA LEU A 117 -27.20 53.23 20.30
C LEU A 117 -27.91 54.04 21.38
N ALA A 118 -27.21 55.03 21.95
CA ALA A 118 -27.84 55.97 22.85
C ALA A 118 -29.03 56.63 22.10
N PRO A 119 -30.21 56.73 22.73
CA PRO A 119 -31.35 57.37 22.09
C PRO A 119 -30.99 58.81 21.69
N PRO A 120 -31.35 59.26 20.48
CA PRO A 120 -31.05 60.61 20.04
C PRO A 120 -31.95 61.59 20.80
N GLY A 121 -31.37 62.36 21.72
CA GLY A 121 -32.01 63.56 22.25
C GLY A 121 -31.91 63.73 23.76
N CYS A 122 -30.76 64.18 24.24
CA CYS A 122 -30.69 65.04 25.41
C CYS A 122 -29.74 66.21 25.08
N THR A 123 -30.20 67.16 24.27
CA THR A 123 -29.59 68.49 24.19
C THR A 123 -29.90 69.21 25.50
N ASN A 124 -29.02 69.10 26.50
CA ASN A 124 -29.05 70.03 27.63
C ASN A 124 -27.99 71.11 27.40
N THR A 125 -28.29 72.03 26.50
CA THR A 125 -27.87 73.42 26.65
C THR A 125 -29.06 74.18 27.18
N CYS A 126 -28.94 74.73 28.39
CA CYS A 126 -29.63 75.88 28.99
C CYS A 126 -29.16 75.93 30.46
N ARG A 127 -28.73 77.04 31.05
CA ARG A 127 -28.48 78.42 30.64
C ARG A 127 -27.57 79.02 31.72
#